data_AF-A0A2T3MWP5-F1
#
_entry.id   AF-A0A2T3MWP5-F1
#
_cell.length_a   1.000
_cell.length_b   1.000
_cell.length_c   1.000
_cell.angle_alpha   90.00
_cell.angle_beta   90.00
_cell.angle_gamma   90.00
#
_symmetry.space_group_name_H-M   'P 1'
#
loop_
_entity.id
_entity.type
_entity.pdbx_description
1 polymer ?
#
loop_
_entity_poly.entity_id
_entity_poly.type
_entity_poly.pdbx_seq_one_letter_code
_entity_poly.pdbx_strand_id
1 'polypeptide(L)'
;MEFKTNALYKSDTVLAEEDAIVYGGNVTVLDLKCAARLYPILIKLAKQKQTVTYGQLCQLAHDAYPDWEHIRSIIPVRCGRLLGVIGQFQQENNLPFLQALVLNQTKKDCGSGIKEVMDTKLARQEVFEFDWESVTDSFHHYITLTEKRVTRPKKAAPPLMSSDEAHKLMFGYYKAHKTSLPRQISEHRDALVTLIQYGKTAEEAFAIIVDQHI
;
A
#
# COMPACT_ATOMS: atom_id res chain seq x y z
N MET A 1 -10.27 4.44 -27.38
CA MET A 1 -11.11 5.45 -26.69
C MET A 1 -10.28 5.95 -25.52
N GLU A 2 -9.81 7.19 -25.56
CA GLU A 2 -9.13 7.80 -24.40
C GLU A 2 -10.19 8.38 -23.49
N PHE A 3 -10.28 7.92 -22.23
CA PHE A 3 -11.22 8.47 -21.27
C PHE A 3 -10.70 9.79 -20.73
N LYS A 4 -11.58 10.78 -20.59
CA LYS A 4 -11.20 12.14 -20.13
C LYS A 4 -10.85 12.19 -18.63
N THR A 5 -10.91 11.05 -17.94
CA THR A 5 -10.54 10.85 -16.52
C THR A 5 -9.04 10.72 -16.27
N ASN A 6 -8.20 10.78 -17.31
CA ASN A 6 -6.73 10.72 -17.20
C ASN A 6 -6.09 11.82 -16.33
N ALA A 7 -6.85 12.80 -15.84
CA ALA A 7 -6.36 13.93 -15.05
C ALA A 7 -6.06 13.62 -13.57
N LEU A 8 -6.66 12.56 -13.00
CA LEU A 8 -6.50 12.24 -11.57
C LEU A 8 -5.10 11.72 -11.19
N TYR A 9 -4.32 11.30 -12.19
CA TYR A 9 -3.07 10.59 -11.99
C TYR A 9 -1.90 11.14 -12.83
N LYS A 10 -2.01 12.39 -13.29
CA LYS A 10 -0.85 13.14 -13.77
C LYS A 10 -0.10 13.72 -12.57
N SER A 11 0.63 12.86 -11.87
CA SER A 11 1.84 13.31 -11.21
C SER A 11 2.99 12.99 -12.15
N ASP A 12 3.85 13.97 -12.40
CA ASP A 12 5.17 13.77 -13.00
C ASP A 12 6.09 12.87 -12.13
N THR A 13 5.54 12.12 -11.17
CA THR A 13 6.22 10.97 -10.61
C THR A 13 6.18 9.86 -11.63
N VAL A 14 7.31 9.73 -12.34
CA VAL A 14 7.86 8.43 -12.67
C VAL A 14 7.57 7.53 -11.46
N LEU A 15 6.67 6.55 -11.61
CA LEU A 15 6.49 5.43 -10.69
C LEU A 15 7.76 4.58 -10.79
N ALA A 16 8.87 5.17 -10.34
CA ALA A 16 10.11 4.48 -10.11
C ALA A 16 9.82 3.37 -9.10
N GLU A 17 10.61 2.32 -9.18
CA GLU A 17 10.41 0.98 -8.62
C GLU A 17 10.27 0.90 -7.08
N GLU A 18 10.07 2.01 -6.39
CA GLU A 18 10.01 2.12 -4.94
C GLU A 18 8.79 2.97 -4.53
N ASP A 19 7.84 2.31 -3.88
CA ASP A 19 6.66 2.88 -3.21
C ASP A 19 5.48 3.30 -4.11
N ALA A 20 4.59 2.31 -4.34
CA ALA A 20 3.20 2.56 -4.74
C ALA A 20 2.44 3.30 -3.62
N ILE A 21 2.66 4.61 -3.52
CA ILE A 21 1.87 5.52 -2.67
C ILE A 21 0.66 5.94 -3.49
N VAL A 22 -0.43 5.18 -3.38
CA VAL A 22 -1.76 5.59 -3.88
C VAL A 22 -2.67 5.76 -2.68
N TYR A 23 -3.21 6.98 -2.49
CA TYR A 23 -4.18 7.33 -1.45
C TYR A 23 -3.94 6.66 -0.08
N GLY A 24 -2.91 7.10 0.65
CA GLY A 24 -2.77 6.83 2.08
C GLY A 24 -1.74 5.76 2.51
N GLY A 25 -0.64 5.61 1.77
CA GLY A 25 0.53 4.82 2.19
C GLY A 25 0.58 3.41 1.61
N ASN A 26 1.35 2.52 2.26
CA ASN A 26 1.64 1.18 1.77
C ASN A 26 0.36 0.32 1.68
N VAL A 27 0.03 -0.15 0.48
CA VAL A 27 -1.05 -1.11 0.23
C VAL A 27 -0.71 -2.45 0.88
N THR A 28 -1.64 -2.99 1.67
CA THR A 28 -1.46 -4.31 2.32
C THR A 28 -2.17 -5.42 1.56
N VAL A 29 -1.81 -6.68 1.82
CA VAL A 29 -2.53 -7.85 1.29
C VAL A 29 -4.02 -7.81 1.66
N LEU A 30 -4.35 -7.33 2.88
CA LEU A 30 -5.75 -7.18 3.29
C LEU A 30 -6.49 -6.15 2.42
N ASP A 31 -5.82 -5.06 2.02
CA ASP A 31 -6.43 -4.05 1.15
C ASP A 31 -6.72 -4.61 -0.24
N LEU A 32 -5.79 -5.39 -0.80
CA LEU A 32 -6.00 -6.10 -2.06
C LEU A 32 -7.19 -7.06 -1.97
N LYS A 33 -7.27 -7.85 -0.89
CA LYS A 33 -8.39 -8.77 -0.66
C LYS A 33 -9.73 -8.04 -0.50
N CYS A 34 -9.75 -6.90 0.19
CA CYS A 34 -10.95 -6.08 0.30
C CYS A 34 -11.35 -5.47 -1.05
N ALA A 35 -10.40 -4.91 -1.80
CA ALA A 35 -10.64 -4.34 -3.13
C ALA A 35 -11.19 -5.37 -4.11
N ALA A 36 -10.65 -6.60 -4.10
CA ALA A 36 -11.14 -7.74 -4.88
C ALA A 36 -12.63 -8.05 -4.66
N ARG A 37 -13.15 -7.76 -3.46
CA ARG A 37 -14.57 -7.98 -3.10
C ARG A 37 -15.45 -6.78 -3.44
N LEU A 38 -14.91 -5.57 -3.33
CA LEU A 38 -15.63 -4.33 -3.71
C LEU A 38 -15.78 -4.17 -5.22
N TYR A 39 -14.78 -4.58 -6.00
CA TYR A 39 -14.81 -4.44 -7.46
C TYR A 39 -16.05 -5.05 -8.13
N PRO A 40 -16.41 -6.34 -7.92
CA PRO A 40 -17.60 -6.91 -8.55
C PRO A 40 -18.91 -6.23 -8.11
N ILE A 41 -18.95 -5.67 -6.89
CA ILE A 41 -20.09 -4.87 -6.42
C ILE A 41 -20.19 -3.57 -7.20
N LEU A 42 -19.08 -2.86 -7.40
CA LEU A 42 -19.03 -1.63 -8.19
C LEU A 42 -19.38 -1.87 -9.66
N ILE A 43 -18.93 -2.99 -10.24
CA ILE A 43 -19.31 -3.40 -11.60
C ILE A 43 -20.82 -3.61 -11.69
N LYS A 44 -21.41 -4.34 -10.73
CA LYS A 44 -22.86 -4.54 -10.68
C LYS A 44 -23.61 -3.21 -10.59
N LEU A 45 -23.16 -2.28 -9.75
CA LEU A 45 -23.75 -0.94 -9.64
C LEU A 45 -23.64 -0.15 -10.94
N ALA A 46 -22.49 -0.23 -11.63
CA ALA A 46 -22.29 0.41 -12.93
C ALA A 46 -23.28 -0.12 -13.98
N LYS A 47 -23.41 -1.45 -14.10
CA LYS A 47 -24.37 -2.09 -15.01
C LYS A 47 -25.82 -1.72 -14.69
N GLN A 48 -26.14 -1.53 -13.41
CA GLN A 48 -27.47 -1.12 -12.94
C GLN A 48 -27.70 0.40 -13.00
N LYS A 49 -26.70 1.18 -13.40
CA LYS A 49 -26.71 2.65 -13.40
C LYS A 49 -27.06 3.26 -12.05
N GLN A 50 -26.54 2.66 -10.97
CA GLN A 50 -26.81 3.06 -9.60
C GLN A 50 -25.59 3.72 -8.95
N THR A 51 -25.88 4.66 -8.05
CA THR A 51 -24.89 5.25 -7.14
C THR A 51 -25.21 4.83 -5.71
N VAL A 52 -24.18 4.79 -4.88
CA VAL A 52 -24.30 4.42 -3.46
C VAL A 52 -23.46 5.36 -2.61
N THR A 53 -23.76 5.45 -1.32
CA THR A 53 -22.87 6.14 -0.39
C THR A 53 -21.81 5.19 0.16
N TYR A 54 -20.74 5.73 0.73
CA TYR A 54 -19.68 4.92 1.36
C TYR A 54 -20.24 3.90 2.37
N GLY A 55 -21.21 4.30 3.19
CA GLY A 55 -21.86 3.41 4.15
C GLY A 55 -22.67 2.31 3.47
N GLN A 56 -23.41 2.65 2.40
CA GLN A 56 -24.16 1.67 1.61
C GLN A 56 -23.23 0.68 0.90
N LEU A 57 -22.09 1.14 0.37
CA LEU A 57 -21.09 0.26 -0.25
C LEU A 57 -20.52 -0.75 0.76
N CYS A 58 -20.21 -0.31 1.98
CA CYS A 58 -19.78 -1.22 3.05
C CYS A 58 -20.86 -2.26 3.35
N GLN A 59 -22.12 -1.83 3.47
CA GLN A 59 -23.23 -2.74 3.74
C GLN A 59 -23.41 -3.77 2.62
N LEU A 60 -23.38 -3.34 1.35
CA LEU A 60 -23.44 -4.25 0.20
C LEU A 60 -22.31 -5.29 0.23
N ALA A 61 -21.11 -4.89 0.66
CA ALA A 61 -20.00 -5.82 0.82
C ALA A 61 -20.26 -6.81 1.95
N HIS A 62 -20.74 -6.33 3.09
CA HIS A 62 -21.08 -7.18 4.24
C HIS A 62 -22.14 -8.22 3.89
N ASP A 63 -23.18 -7.80 3.18
CA ASP A 63 -24.28 -8.67 2.77
C ASP A 63 -23.84 -9.69 1.72
N ALA A 64 -22.92 -9.33 0.82
CA ALA A 64 -22.41 -10.22 -0.21
C ALA A 64 -21.40 -11.26 0.31
N TYR A 65 -20.69 -10.96 1.40
CA TYR A 65 -19.62 -11.82 1.93
C TYR A 65 -19.68 -11.98 3.46
N PRO A 66 -20.81 -12.42 4.04
CA PRO A 66 -21.02 -12.43 5.50
C PRO A 66 -20.04 -13.35 6.24
N ASP A 67 -19.63 -14.45 5.61
CA ASP A 67 -18.77 -15.47 6.22
C ASP A 67 -17.27 -15.18 6.08
N TRP A 68 -16.89 -14.07 5.43
CA TRP A 68 -15.49 -13.75 5.26
C TRP A 68 -14.92 -13.13 6.54
N GLU A 69 -13.90 -13.77 7.12
CA GLU A 69 -13.29 -13.41 8.41
C GLU A 69 -12.89 -11.93 8.56
N HIS A 70 -12.54 -11.25 7.48
CA HIS A 70 -12.11 -9.85 7.50
C HIS A 70 -13.18 -8.86 7.00
N ILE A 71 -14.43 -9.30 6.85
CA ILE A 71 -15.49 -8.48 6.26
C ILE A 71 -15.73 -7.19 7.03
N ARG A 72 -15.70 -7.27 8.37
CA ARG A 72 -15.83 -6.12 9.29
C ARG A 72 -14.74 -5.06 9.13
N SER A 73 -13.67 -5.39 8.41
CA SER A 73 -12.59 -4.48 8.13
C SER A 73 -12.93 -3.48 7.00
N ILE A 74 -13.98 -3.75 6.21
CA ILE A 74 -14.52 -2.83 5.18
C ILE A 74 -15.42 -1.79 5.87
N ILE A 75 -14.80 -0.68 6.26
CA ILE A 75 -15.49 0.43 6.94
C ILE A 75 -15.34 1.73 6.14
N PRO A 76 -16.26 2.71 6.30
CA PRO A 76 -16.25 3.93 5.48
C PRO A 76 -14.91 4.68 5.45
N VAL A 77 -14.21 4.74 6.59
CA VAL A 77 -12.90 5.40 6.70
C VAL A 77 -11.80 4.69 5.91
N ARG A 78 -11.89 3.36 5.72
CA ARG A 78 -10.94 2.56 4.93
C ARG A 78 -11.30 2.50 3.45
N CYS A 79 -12.58 2.70 3.10
CA CYS A 79 -13.04 2.61 1.72
C CYS A 79 -12.26 3.49 0.75
N GLY A 80 -11.83 4.70 1.16
CA GLY A 80 -11.02 5.56 0.29
C GLY A 80 -9.76 4.86 -0.23
N ARG A 81 -9.01 4.21 0.67
CA ARG A 81 -7.79 3.44 0.32
C ARG A 81 -8.12 2.22 -0.54
N LEU A 82 -9.19 1.50 -0.22
CA LEU A 82 -9.63 0.32 -0.98
C LEU A 82 -10.03 0.68 -2.42
N LEU A 83 -10.74 1.80 -2.57
CA LEU A 83 -11.09 2.38 -3.87
C LEU A 83 -9.87 2.88 -4.62
N GLY A 84 -8.81 3.32 -3.93
CA GLY A 84 -7.52 3.68 -4.52
C GLY A 84 -6.87 2.53 -5.28
N VAL A 85 -6.89 1.31 -4.72
CA VAL A 85 -6.39 0.08 -5.40
C VAL A 85 -7.13 -0.16 -6.71
N ILE A 86 -8.46 -0.03 -6.70
CA ILE A 86 -9.30 -0.20 -7.90
C ILE A 86 -8.99 0.91 -8.92
N GLY A 87 -8.78 2.13 -8.44
CA GLY A 87 -8.48 3.31 -9.26
C GLY A 87 -7.18 3.16 -10.03
N GLN A 88 -6.15 2.64 -9.37
CA GLN A 88 -4.87 2.35 -10.01
C GLN A 88 -5.02 1.32 -11.13
N PHE A 89 -5.73 0.22 -10.89
CA PHE A 89 -6.03 -0.76 -11.94
C PHE A 89 -6.74 -0.11 -13.14
N GLN A 90 -7.74 0.74 -12.88
CA GLN A 90 -8.49 1.41 -13.95
C GLN A 90 -7.60 2.34 -14.76
N GLN A 91 -6.72 3.08 -14.10
CA GLN A 91 -5.76 3.94 -14.78
C GLN A 91 -4.79 3.12 -15.66
N GLU A 92 -4.17 2.08 -15.10
CA GLU A 92 -3.20 1.23 -15.83
C GLU A 92 -3.82 0.56 -17.06
N ASN A 93 -5.14 0.35 -17.05
CA ASN A 93 -5.88 -0.28 -18.13
C ASN A 93 -6.73 0.70 -18.95
N ASN A 94 -6.60 2.01 -18.71
CA ASN A 94 -7.40 3.07 -19.35
C ASN A 94 -8.91 2.75 -19.32
N LEU A 95 -9.46 2.59 -18.11
CA LEU A 95 -10.86 2.28 -17.84
C LEU A 95 -11.58 3.47 -17.15
N PRO A 96 -12.92 3.58 -17.27
CA PRO A 96 -13.68 4.61 -16.58
C PRO A 96 -13.60 4.53 -15.05
N PHE A 97 -13.70 5.67 -14.37
CA PHE A 97 -13.51 5.84 -12.93
C PHE A 97 -14.73 5.44 -12.06
N LEU A 98 -14.90 4.14 -11.80
CA LEU A 98 -15.95 3.53 -10.94
C LEU A 98 -16.22 4.23 -9.59
N GLN A 99 -15.23 4.88 -9.01
CA GLN A 99 -15.35 5.59 -7.74
C GLN A 99 -16.32 6.77 -7.85
N ALA A 100 -16.61 7.26 -9.08
CA ALA A 100 -17.66 8.24 -9.34
C ALA A 100 -19.08 7.76 -8.95
N LEU A 101 -19.25 6.46 -8.70
CA LEU A 101 -20.49 5.86 -8.19
C LEU A 101 -20.64 5.99 -6.67
N VAL A 102 -19.55 6.29 -5.95
CA VAL A 102 -19.50 6.29 -4.49
C VAL A 102 -19.56 7.72 -3.95
N LEU A 103 -20.70 8.06 -3.36
CA LEU A 103 -21.04 9.43 -2.99
C LEU A 103 -20.86 9.66 -1.49
N ASN A 104 -20.54 10.90 -1.14
CA ASN A 104 -20.68 11.38 0.22
C ASN A 104 -22.18 11.44 0.60
N GLN A 105 -22.51 10.94 1.79
CA GLN A 105 -23.89 10.86 2.29
C GLN A 105 -24.61 12.23 2.28
N THR A 106 -23.91 13.28 2.71
CA THR A 106 -24.44 14.63 2.90
C THR A 106 -24.39 15.44 1.61
N LYS A 107 -23.23 15.45 0.93
CA LYS A 107 -23.02 16.26 -0.27
C LYS A 107 -23.67 15.68 -1.53
N LYS A 108 -24.17 14.43 -1.48
CA LYS A 108 -24.77 13.68 -2.59
C LYS A 108 -23.91 13.66 -3.85
N ASP A 109 -22.61 13.69 -3.66
CA ASP A 109 -21.64 13.70 -4.73
C ASP A 109 -20.29 13.18 -4.21
N CYS A 110 -19.30 13.05 -5.10
CA CYS A 110 -17.96 12.58 -4.72
C CYS A 110 -17.30 13.52 -3.69
N GLY A 111 -16.29 13.00 -2.98
CA GLY A 111 -15.50 13.78 -2.03
C GLY A 111 -14.87 15.02 -2.68
N SER A 112 -14.63 16.08 -1.90
CA SER A 112 -14.12 17.37 -2.41
C SER A 112 -12.82 17.21 -3.20
N GLY A 113 -11.88 16.42 -2.70
CA GLY A 113 -10.60 16.19 -3.39
C GLY A 113 -10.70 15.52 -4.76
N ILE A 114 -11.82 14.83 -5.07
CA ILE A 114 -12.06 14.27 -6.41
C ILE A 114 -12.65 15.34 -7.34
N LYS A 115 -13.55 16.18 -6.82
CA LYS A 115 -14.19 17.25 -7.61
C LYS A 115 -13.22 18.33 -8.07
N GLU A 116 -12.14 18.53 -7.33
CA GLU A 116 -11.10 19.52 -7.65
C GLU A 116 -10.28 19.14 -8.89
N VAL A 117 -10.28 17.85 -9.25
CA VAL A 117 -9.39 17.29 -10.27
C VAL A 117 -10.13 16.57 -11.41
N MET A 118 -11.45 16.37 -11.30
CA MET A 118 -12.26 15.81 -12.38
C MET A 118 -13.73 16.26 -12.35
N ASP A 119 -14.37 16.24 -13.53
CA ASP A 119 -15.83 16.30 -13.61
C ASP A 119 -16.44 14.94 -13.25
N THR A 120 -16.89 14.85 -12.00
CA THR A 120 -17.48 13.63 -11.42
C THR A 120 -18.81 13.23 -12.06
N LYS A 121 -19.54 14.15 -12.72
CA LYS A 121 -20.77 13.81 -13.44
C LYS A 121 -20.44 13.15 -14.77
N LEU A 122 -19.48 13.72 -15.50
CA LEU A 122 -18.99 13.14 -16.75
C LEU A 122 -18.37 11.75 -16.49
N ALA A 123 -17.52 11.62 -15.49
CA ALA A 123 -16.91 10.34 -15.13
C ALA A 123 -17.96 9.26 -14.80
N ARG A 124 -19.04 9.64 -14.12
CA ARG A 124 -20.16 8.76 -13.82
C ARG A 124 -20.90 8.34 -15.08
N GLN A 125 -21.10 9.26 -16.01
CA GLN A 125 -21.71 8.95 -17.30
C GLN A 125 -20.86 7.95 -18.09
N GLU A 126 -19.55 8.17 -18.18
CA GLU A 126 -18.62 7.24 -18.83
C GLU A 126 -18.68 5.84 -18.20
N VAL A 127 -18.74 5.76 -16.87
CA VAL A 127 -18.93 4.49 -16.16
C VAL A 127 -20.24 3.81 -16.54
N PHE A 128 -21.34 4.53 -16.70
CA PHE A 128 -22.65 3.94 -17.06
C PHE A 128 -22.79 3.56 -18.53
N GLU A 129 -21.98 4.15 -19.40
CA GLU A 129 -21.99 3.89 -20.85
C GLU A 129 -20.99 2.81 -21.26
N PHE A 130 -19.99 2.54 -20.42
CA PHE A 130 -18.95 1.56 -20.69
C PHE A 130 -19.46 0.11 -20.63
N ASP A 131 -18.96 -0.72 -21.55
CA ASP A 131 -19.23 -2.14 -21.59
C ASP A 131 -18.33 -2.92 -20.60
N TRP A 132 -18.85 -3.08 -19.38
CA TRP A 132 -18.16 -3.82 -18.31
C TRP A 132 -18.08 -5.32 -18.51
N GLU A 133 -18.78 -5.90 -19.50
CA GLU A 133 -18.64 -7.33 -19.81
C GLU A 133 -17.29 -7.64 -20.46
N SER A 134 -16.66 -6.64 -21.07
CA SER A 134 -15.36 -6.77 -21.74
C SER A 134 -14.14 -6.90 -20.80
N VAL A 135 -14.30 -6.79 -19.47
CA VAL A 135 -13.19 -6.63 -18.51
C VAL A 135 -13.18 -7.68 -17.39
N THR A 136 -13.98 -8.75 -17.48
CA THR A 136 -14.33 -9.63 -16.35
C THR A 136 -13.14 -10.31 -15.65
N ASP A 137 -12.03 -10.59 -16.34
CA ASP A 137 -10.90 -11.33 -15.76
C ASP A 137 -9.68 -10.46 -15.40
N SER A 138 -9.63 -9.23 -15.91
CA SER A 138 -8.43 -8.39 -15.83
C SER A 138 -8.09 -7.96 -14.40
N PHE A 139 -9.11 -7.74 -13.55
CA PHE A 139 -8.88 -7.28 -12.18
C PHE A 139 -8.36 -8.39 -11.26
N HIS A 140 -8.83 -9.62 -11.42
CA HIS A 140 -8.33 -10.75 -10.63
C HIS A 140 -6.84 -10.99 -10.88
N HIS A 141 -6.44 -10.90 -12.16
CA HIS A 141 -5.04 -10.98 -12.55
C HIS A 141 -4.20 -9.84 -11.94
N TYR A 142 -4.71 -8.60 -12.00
CA TYR A 142 -4.07 -7.45 -11.38
C TYR A 142 -3.85 -7.64 -9.86
N ILE A 143 -4.84 -8.14 -9.13
CA ILE A 143 -4.72 -8.41 -7.70
C ILE A 143 -3.63 -9.46 -7.43
N THR A 144 -3.60 -10.53 -8.21
CA THR A 144 -2.60 -11.60 -8.06
C THR A 144 -1.18 -11.09 -8.30
N LEU A 145 -0.97 -10.27 -9.34
CA LEU A 145 0.33 -9.66 -9.62
C LEU A 145 0.75 -8.67 -8.54
N THR A 146 -0.19 -7.84 -8.07
CA THR A 146 0.08 -6.83 -7.06
C THR A 146 0.37 -7.46 -5.70
N GLU A 147 -0.32 -8.54 -5.35
CA GLU A 147 -0.04 -9.29 -4.12
C GLU A 147 1.40 -9.81 -4.10
N LYS A 148 1.85 -10.42 -5.21
CA LYS A 148 3.26 -10.87 -5.34
C LYS A 148 4.28 -9.74 -5.16
N ARG A 149 3.95 -8.52 -5.62
CA ARG A 149 4.82 -7.34 -5.45
C ARG A 149 4.86 -6.89 -3.99
N VAL A 150 3.71 -6.81 -3.34
CA VAL A 150 3.57 -6.37 -1.94
C VAL A 150 4.17 -7.37 -0.95
N THR A 151 4.09 -8.67 -1.25
CA THR A 151 4.67 -9.73 -0.41
C THR A 151 6.13 -10.03 -0.74
N ARG A 152 6.71 -9.38 -1.77
CA ARG A 152 8.12 -9.60 -2.11
C ARG A 152 8.99 -9.22 -0.91
N PRO A 153 9.94 -10.07 -0.50
CA PRO A 153 10.91 -9.69 0.51
C PRO A 153 11.56 -8.38 0.08
N LYS A 154 11.40 -7.32 0.90
CA LYS A 154 12.10 -6.07 0.65
C LYS A 154 13.59 -6.39 0.65
N LYS A 155 14.33 -5.90 -0.36
CA LYS A 155 15.79 -5.99 -0.33
C LYS A 155 16.24 -5.41 1.01
N ALA A 156 17.13 -6.11 1.71
CA ALA A 156 17.74 -5.56 2.91
C ALA A 156 18.30 -4.18 2.55
N ALA A 157 18.07 -3.19 3.40
CA ALA A 157 18.62 -1.86 3.18
C ALA A 157 20.13 -2.01 2.92
N PRO A 158 20.69 -1.23 1.99
CA PRO A 158 22.14 -1.20 1.87
C PRO A 158 22.74 -0.77 3.22
N PRO A 159 23.90 -1.31 3.61
CA PRO A 159 24.59 -0.84 4.81
C PRO A 159 24.88 0.66 4.67
N LEU A 160 24.67 1.42 5.73
CA LEU A 160 24.89 2.87 5.80
C LEU A 160 26.37 3.25 5.75
N MET A 161 27.27 2.30 5.99
CA MET A 161 28.71 2.49 5.89
C MET A 161 29.43 1.20 5.48
N SER A 162 30.67 1.35 5.03
CA SER A 162 31.52 0.22 4.65
C SER A 162 31.85 -0.66 5.87
N SER A 163 32.21 -1.92 5.61
CA SER A 163 32.65 -2.84 6.67
C SER A 163 33.90 -2.33 7.39
N ASP A 164 34.78 -1.64 6.67
CA ASP A 164 36.02 -1.09 7.23
C ASP A 164 35.74 0.08 8.18
N GLU A 165 34.80 0.96 7.84
CA GLU A 165 34.37 2.05 8.71
C GLU A 165 33.69 1.52 9.97
N ALA A 166 32.78 0.56 9.83
CA ALA A 166 32.12 -0.08 10.96
C ALA A 166 33.13 -0.81 11.87
N HIS A 167 34.12 -1.50 11.29
CA HIS A 167 35.21 -2.12 12.06
C HIS A 167 36.01 -1.10 12.87
N LYS A 168 36.33 0.06 12.30
CA LYS A 168 37.05 1.13 13.02
C LYS A 168 36.25 1.64 14.21
N LEU A 169 34.95 1.87 14.04
CA LEU A 169 34.06 2.32 15.11
C LEU A 169 33.92 1.25 16.21
N MET A 170 33.68 0.00 15.83
CA MET A 170 33.59 -1.14 16.75
C MET A 170 34.89 -1.28 17.57
N PHE A 171 36.04 -1.28 16.90
CA PHE A 171 37.33 -1.45 17.55
C PHE A 171 37.67 -0.27 18.47
N GLY A 172 37.33 0.96 18.06
CA GLY A 172 37.51 2.16 18.88
C GLY A 172 36.75 2.05 20.20
N TYR A 173 35.48 1.65 20.14
CA TYR A 173 34.66 1.44 21.33
C TYR A 173 35.19 0.31 22.21
N TYR A 174 35.51 -0.85 21.61
CA TYR A 174 36.07 -1.99 22.32
C TYR A 174 37.36 -1.62 23.08
N LYS A 175 38.30 -0.93 22.43
CA LYS A 175 39.58 -0.55 23.07
C LYS A 175 39.38 0.35 24.28
N ALA A 176 38.42 1.28 24.21
CA ALA A 176 38.11 2.21 25.29
C ALA A 176 37.38 1.53 26.48
N HIS A 177 36.63 0.44 26.22
CA HIS A 177 35.72 -0.17 27.21
C HIS A 177 36.06 -1.64 27.53
N LYS A 178 37.16 -2.18 27.01
CA LYS A 178 37.52 -3.62 27.14
C LYS A 178 37.54 -4.17 28.56
N THR A 179 37.72 -3.32 29.58
CA THR A 179 37.75 -3.73 30.99
C THR A 179 36.37 -3.94 31.59
N SER A 180 35.34 -3.28 31.05
CA SER A 180 33.94 -3.43 31.49
C SER A 180 33.14 -4.38 30.61
N LEU A 181 33.68 -4.79 29.46
CA LEU A 181 33.02 -5.70 28.54
C LEU A 181 33.26 -7.18 28.91
N PRO A 182 32.27 -8.07 28.71
CA PRO A 182 32.45 -9.50 28.89
C PRO A 182 33.52 -10.10 27.98
N ARG A 183 34.17 -11.18 28.40
CA ARG A 183 35.25 -11.81 27.63
C ARG A 183 34.78 -12.43 26.32
N GLN A 184 33.55 -12.92 26.27
CA GLN A 184 32.93 -13.55 25.11
C GLN A 184 32.55 -12.56 24.00
N ILE A 185 32.58 -11.25 24.28
CA ILE A 185 32.17 -10.22 23.31
C ILE A 185 32.99 -10.25 22.01
N SER A 186 34.22 -10.78 22.06
CA SER A 186 35.08 -10.94 20.88
C SER A 186 34.58 -11.97 19.88
N GLU A 187 33.71 -12.90 20.29
CA GLU A 187 33.11 -13.91 19.42
C GLU A 187 32.00 -13.31 18.55
N HIS A 188 31.45 -12.16 18.94
CA HIS A 188 30.34 -11.48 18.25
C HIS A 188 30.78 -10.31 17.36
N ARG A 189 32.05 -10.26 16.95
CA ARG A 189 32.61 -9.15 16.14
C ARG A 189 31.84 -8.92 14.85
N ASP A 190 31.51 -9.97 14.11
CA ASP A 190 30.79 -9.85 12.85
C ASP A 190 29.36 -9.30 13.05
N ALA A 191 28.71 -9.70 14.15
CA ALA A 191 27.39 -9.20 14.51
C ALA A 191 27.43 -7.72 14.94
N LEU A 192 28.44 -7.31 15.71
CA LEU A 192 28.65 -5.92 16.11
C LEU A 192 28.91 -5.01 14.91
N VAL A 193 29.76 -5.46 13.98
CA VAL A 193 30.08 -4.74 12.74
C VAL A 193 28.82 -4.61 11.89
N THR A 194 28.05 -5.69 11.75
CA THR A 194 26.76 -5.65 11.05
C THR A 194 25.82 -4.63 11.69
N LEU A 195 25.62 -4.65 13.01
CA LEU A 195 24.74 -3.67 13.69
C LEU A 195 25.16 -2.22 13.42
N ILE A 196 26.47 -1.95 13.43
CA ILE A 196 27.02 -0.61 13.15
C ILE A 196 26.86 -0.23 11.67
N GLN A 197 27.11 -1.17 10.75
CA GLN A 197 26.86 -0.97 9.32
C GLN A 197 25.41 -0.60 9.03
N TYR A 198 24.46 -1.07 9.84
CA TYR A 198 23.04 -0.79 9.71
C TYR A 198 22.55 0.37 10.60
N GLY A 199 23.48 1.20 11.08
CA GLY A 199 23.16 2.50 11.69
C GLY A 199 23.09 2.52 13.21
N LYS A 200 23.46 1.44 13.90
CA LYS A 200 23.68 1.50 15.35
C LYS A 200 24.98 2.21 15.65
N THR A 201 24.99 2.98 16.72
CA THR A 201 26.25 3.43 17.32
C THR A 201 26.99 2.23 17.90
N ALA A 202 28.31 2.36 18.09
CA ALA A 202 29.09 1.28 18.70
C ALA A 202 28.55 0.94 20.10
N GLU A 203 28.22 1.93 20.92
CA GLU A 203 27.63 1.72 22.24
C GLU A 203 26.34 0.89 22.20
N GLU A 204 25.39 1.25 21.34
CA GLU A 204 24.14 0.49 21.18
C GLU A 204 24.39 -0.93 20.69
N ALA A 205 25.31 -1.11 19.73
CA ALA A 205 25.64 -2.43 19.21
C ALA A 205 26.21 -3.34 20.30
N PHE A 206 27.13 -2.84 21.13
CA PHE A 206 27.69 -3.58 22.26
C PHE A 206 26.63 -3.88 23.32
N ALA A 207 25.76 -2.93 23.65
CA ALA A 207 24.67 -3.15 24.62
C ALA A 207 23.70 -4.25 24.15
N ILE A 208 23.30 -4.25 22.87
CA ILE A 208 22.40 -5.26 22.28
C ILE A 208 23.01 -6.66 22.37
N ILE A 209 24.29 -6.82 22.02
CA ILE A 209 24.94 -8.13 22.03
C ILE A 209 25.11 -8.66 23.46
N VAL A 210 25.45 -7.78 24.40
CA VAL A 210 25.55 -8.16 25.82
C VAL A 210 24.18 -8.64 26.34
N ASP A 211 23.10 -7.90 26.07
CA ASP A 211 21.75 -8.27 26.54
C ASP A 211 21.22 -9.60 25.94
N GLN A 212 21.63 -9.93 24.72
CA GLN A 212 21.09 -11.10 23.99
C GLN A 212 21.88 -12.40 24.19
N HIS A 213 23.17 -12.33 24.57
CA HIS A 213 24.07 -13.49 24.49
C HIS A 213 24.95 -13.70 25.73
N ILE A 214 24.83 -12.85 26.75
CA ILE A 214 25.69 -12.87 27.94
C ILE A 214 24.85 -12.71 29.21
#